data_AF-A0A7C5DHF8-F1
#
_entry.id   AF-A0A7C5DHF8-F1
#
_cell.length_a   1.000
_cell.length_b   1.000
_cell.length_c   1.000
_cell.angle_alpha   90.00
_cell.angle_beta   90.00
_cell.angle_gamma   90.00
#
_symmetry.space_group_name_H-M   'P 1'
#
loop_
_entity.id
_entity.type
_entity.pdbx_description
1 polymer ?
#
loop_
_entity_poly.entity_id
_entity_poly.type
_entity_poly.pdbx_seq_one_letter_code
_entity_poly.pdbx_strand_id
1 'polypeptide(L)'
;MDYDKNVTATFSYLNSPENVIINIVSDSVFIQWDAVPGATGYNVYSSTEPYSDPENWTLEIEETIETSWENPVSSENMFYYVSTINN
;
A
#
# COMPACT_ATOMS: atom_id res chain seq x y z
N MET A 1 31.11 29.45 -1.53
CA MET A 1 31.38 28.66 -2.75
C MET A 1 32.16 27.43 -2.30
N ASP A 2 31.70 26.20 -2.37
CA ASP A 2 30.37 25.61 -2.51
C ASP A 2 30.55 24.25 -1.85
N TYR A 3 29.75 23.92 -0.84
CA TYR A 3 29.73 22.56 -0.30
C TYR A 3 28.84 21.74 -1.22
N ASP A 4 29.37 21.32 -2.36
CA ASP A 4 28.66 20.39 -3.22
C ASP A 4 28.83 18.97 -2.67
N LYS A 5 28.06 18.66 -1.63
CA LYS A 5 27.70 17.28 -1.32
C LYS A 5 26.53 16.95 -2.25
N ASN A 6 26.87 16.50 -3.45
CA ASN A 6 25.96 15.71 -4.27
C ASN A 6 25.61 14.42 -3.51
N VAL A 7 24.65 14.51 -2.59
CA VAL A 7 23.87 13.36 -2.15
C VAL A 7 22.92 13.09 -3.31
N THR A 8 23.36 12.25 -4.24
CA THR A 8 22.44 11.68 -5.22
C THR A 8 21.53 10.73 -4.45
N ALA A 9 20.43 11.26 -3.90
CA ALA A 9 19.33 10.42 -3.44
C ALA A 9 18.78 9.72 -4.69
N THR A 10 19.18 8.48 -4.93
CA THR A 10 18.54 7.66 -5.94
C THR A 10 17.15 7.33 -5.43
N PHE A 11 16.16 8.12 -5.83
CA PHE A 11 14.76 7.78 -5.64
C PHE A 11 14.49 6.56 -6.54
N SER A 12 14.70 5.34 -6.03
CA SER A 12 14.26 4.14 -6.73
C SER A 12 12.76 4.07 -6.60
N TYR A 13 12.05 4.37 -7.69
CA TYR A 13 10.62 4.11 -7.78
C TYR A 13 10.45 2.60 -7.73
N LEU A 14 9.97 2.08 -6.62
CA LEU A 14 9.63 0.67 -6.51
C LEU A 14 8.40 0.39 -7.38
N ASN A 15 8.33 -0.82 -7.93
CA ASN A 15 7.12 -1.26 -8.60
C ASN A 15 5.97 -1.31 -7.56
N SER A 16 4.76 -0.99 -8.00
CA SER A 16 3.58 -1.25 -7.18
C SER A 16 3.44 -2.76 -6.93
N PRO A 17 2.84 -3.19 -5.80
CA PRO A 17 2.55 -4.59 -5.56
C PRO A 17 1.67 -5.17 -6.67
N GLU A 18 2.04 -6.33 -7.18
CA GLU A 18 1.28 -7.06 -8.19
C GLU A 18 0.43 -8.17 -7.53
N ASN A 19 -0.47 -8.76 -8.33
CA ASN A 19 -1.33 -9.86 -7.89
C ASN A 19 -2.08 -9.56 -6.59
N VAL A 20 -2.60 -8.33 -6.46
CA VAL A 20 -3.47 -7.97 -5.33
C VAL A 20 -4.75 -8.78 -5.43
N ILE A 21 -4.94 -9.70 -4.48
CA ILE A 21 -6.10 -10.59 -4.40
C ILE A 21 -6.89 -10.21 -3.16
N ILE A 22 -8.20 -10.04 -3.33
CA ILE A 22 -9.15 -9.80 -2.25
C ILE A 22 -10.07 -11.01 -2.13
N ASN A 23 -10.12 -11.61 -0.94
CA ASN A 23 -11.05 -12.69 -0.61
C ASN A 23 -11.91 -12.29 0.59
N ILE A 24 -13.19 -12.64 0.57
CA ILE A 24 -14.07 -12.49 1.73
C ILE A 24 -14.27 -13.87 2.33
N VAL A 25 -13.95 -14.02 3.61
CA VAL A 25 -14.15 -15.27 4.37
C VAL A 25 -14.90 -14.93 5.65
N SER A 26 -16.11 -15.48 5.78
CA SER A 26 -17.05 -15.15 6.85
C SER A 26 -17.29 -13.63 6.91
N ASP A 27 -16.87 -12.97 8.00
CA ASP A 27 -17.10 -11.55 8.26
C ASP A 27 -15.82 -10.72 8.09
N SER A 28 -14.79 -11.28 7.44
CA SER A 28 -13.51 -10.61 7.19
C SER A 28 -13.16 -10.55 5.72
N VAL A 29 -12.61 -9.41 5.29
CA VAL A 29 -11.89 -9.26 4.03
C VAL A 29 -10.42 -9.54 4.26
N PHE A 30 -9.83 -10.33 3.37
CA PHE A 30 -8.42 -10.70 3.34
C PHE A 30 -7.82 -10.17 2.05
N ILE A 31 -6.78 -9.34 2.18
CA ILE A 31 -6.04 -8.75 1.07
C ILE A 31 -4.64 -9.34 1.10
N GLN A 32 -4.18 -9.84 -0.04
CA GLN A 32 -2.85 -10.40 -0.24
C GLN A 32 -2.23 -9.82 -1.49
N TRP A 33 -0.91 -9.65 -1.49
CA TRP A 33 -0.15 -9.12 -2.63
C TRP A 33 1.22 -9.78 -2.70
N ASP A 34 1.84 -9.73 -3.88
CA ASP A 34 3.20 -10.25 -4.03
C ASP A 34 4.23 -9.33 -3.38
N ALA A 35 5.26 -9.93 -2.78
CA ALA A 35 6.39 -9.19 -2.24
C ALA A 35 7.12 -8.43 -3.36
N VAL A 36 7.33 -7.13 -3.17
CA VAL A 36 8.09 -6.29 -4.11
C VAL A 36 9.57 -6.26 -3.71
N PRO A 37 10.49 -6.67 -4.59
CA PRO A 37 11.92 -6.58 -4.32
C PRO A 37 12.36 -5.14 -4.04
N GLY A 38 13.01 -4.93 -2.88
CA GLY A 38 13.49 -3.62 -2.46
C GLY A 38 12.50 -2.80 -1.62
N ALA A 39 11.25 -3.25 -1.47
CA ALA A 39 10.33 -2.62 -0.53
C ALA A 39 10.78 -2.85 0.92
N THR A 40 10.75 -1.78 1.72
CA THR A 40 10.99 -1.83 3.17
C THR A 40 9.70 -2.07 3.96
N GLY A 41 8.55 -1.87 3.33
CA GLY A 41 7.23 -2.16 3.87
C GLY A 41 6.12 -1.81 2.88
N TYR A 42 4.88 -1.89 3.33
CA TYR A 42 3.67 -1.59 2.58
C TYR A 42 2.70 -0.76 3.41
N ASN A 43 1.95 0.10 2.72
CA ASN A 43 0.76 0.73 3.25
C ASN A 43 -0.47 0.12 2.60
N VAL A 44 -1.56 -0.01 3.36
CA VAL A 44 -2.88 -0.38 2.82
C VAL A 44 -3.82 0.79 3.04
N TYR A 45 -4.55 1.14 1.98
CA TYR A 45 -5.54 2.19 1.97
C TYR A 45 -6.91 1.65 1.59
N SER A 46 -7.96 2.30 2.08
CA SER A 46 -9.35 2.01 1.73
C SER A 46 -10.11 3.26 1.29
N SER A 47 -11.13 3.08 0.45
CA SER A 47 -12.05 4.14 0.06
C SER A 47 -13.38 3.59 -0.46
N THR A 48 -14.46 4.32 -0.21
CA THR A 48 -15.77 4.10 -0.85
C THR A 48 -15.91 4.86 -2.18
N GLU A 49 -14.94 5.72 -2.50
CA GLU A 49 -14.88 6.55 -3.70
C GLU A 49 -13.65 6.19 -4.56
N PRO A 50 -13.73 5.17 -5.44
CA PRO A 50 -12.56 4.60 -6.13
C PRO A 50 -11.86 5.54 -7.11
N TYR A 51 -12.53 6.63 -7.51
CA TYR A 51 -12.00 7.61 -8.45
C TYR A 51 -11.52 8.91 -7.76
N SER A 52 -11.57 8.97 -6.43
CA SER A 52 -10.98 10.07 -5.66
C SER A 52 -9.46 9.98 -5.66
N ASP A 53 -8.78 11.12 -5.49
CA ASP A 53 -7.32 11.15 -5.41
C ASP A 53 -6.84 10.23 -4.26
N PRO A 54 -5.84 9.36 -4.48
CA PRO A 54 -5.35 8.41 -3.47
C PRO A 54 -4.89 9.08 -2.16
N GLU A 55 -4.51 10.36 -2.20
CA GLU A 55 -4.17 11.15 -1.01
C GLU A 55 -5.35 11.34 -0.05
N ASN A 56 -6.59 11.18 -0.53
CA ASN A 56 -7.82 11.26 0.27
C ASN A 56 -8.32 9.90 0.75
N TRP A 57 -7.66 8.79 0.36
CA TRP A 57 -8.04 7.48 0.84
C TRP A 57 -7.64 7.31 2.31
N THR A 58 -8.38 6.48 3.04
CA THR A 58 -8.10 6.22 4.45
C THR A 58 -6.90 5.28 4.55
N LEU A 59 -5.87 5.66 5.30
CA LEU A 59 -4.74 4.79 5.64
C LEU A 59 -5.17 3.80 6.72
N GLU A 60 -5.27 2.53 6.35
CA GLU A 60 -5.71 1.45 7.24
C GLU A 60 -4.54 0.85 8.03
N ILE A 61 -3.38 0.71 7.38
CA ILE A 61 -2.14 0.29 8.02
C ILE A 61 -0.96 1.02 7.39
N GLU A 62 -0.07 1.49 8.25
CA GLU A 62 1.19 2.12 7.89
C GLU A 62 2.33 1.13 8.11
N GLU A 63 3.21 1.00 7.11
CA GLU A 63 4.50 0.30 7.21
C GLU A 63 4.44 -1.14 7.76
N THR A 64 3.60 -1.98 7.16
CA THR A 64 3.67 -3.43 7.41
C THR A 64 4.74 -4.10 6.55
N ILE A 65 5.46 -5.06 7.10
CA ILE A 65 6.40 -5.92 6.35
C ILE A 65 5.72 -7.19 5.80
N GLU A 66 4.49 -7.45 6.25
CA GLU A 66 3.70 -8.59 5.79
C GLU A 66 3.22 -8.36 4.35
N THR A 67 2.87 -9.45 3.69
CA THR A 67 2.29 -9.45 2.32
C THR A 67 0.79 -9.71 2.33
N SER A 68 0.17 -9.47 3.49
CA SER A 68 -1.26 -9.63 3.70
C SER A 68 -1.79 -8.71 4.77
N TRP A 69 -3.06 -8.34 4.65
CA TRP A 69 -3.80 -7.60 5.66
C TRP A 69 -5.26 -8.06 5.69
N GLU A 70 -5.89 -7.98 6.85
CA GLU A 70 -7.30 -8.33 7.03
C GLU A 70 -8.07 -7.21 7.75
N ASN A 71 -9.36 -7.14 7.47
CA ASN A 71 -10.27 -6.20 8.12
C ASN A 71 -11.67 -6.80 8.18
N PRO A 72 -12.54 -6.41 9.13
CA PRO A 72 -13.94 -6.78 9.06
C PRO A 72 -14.59 -6.28 7.75
N VAL A 73 -15.54 -7.06 7.23
CA VAL A 73 -16.33 -6.68 6.05
C VAL A 73 -17.16 -5.43 6.37
N SER A 74 -17.09 -4.43 5.50
CA SER A 74 -17.93 -3.24 5.58
C SER A 74 -19.33 -3.52 5.02
N SER A 75 -20.34 -2.80 5.53
CA SER A 75 -21.67 -2.76 4.92
C SER A 75 -21.70 -1.96 3.62
N GLU A 76 -20.65 -1.19 3.33
CA GLU A 76 -20.49 -0.39 2.11
C GLU A 76 -19.53 -1.08 1.14
N ASN A 77 -19.64 -0.75 -0.15
CA ASN A 77 -18.67 -1.20 -1.14
C ASN A 77 -17.33 -0.49 -0.88
N MET A 78 -16.30 -1.29 -0.60
CA MET A 78 -14.97 -0.79 -0.31
C MET A 78 -14.00 -1.14 -1.43
N PHE A 79 -13.12 -0.20 -1.74
CA PHE A 79 -11.97 -0.36 -2.62
C PHE A 79 -10.69 -0.29 -1.81
N TYR A 80 -9.68 -1.02 -2.25
CA TYR A 80 -8.40 -1.11 -1.54
C TYR A 80 -7.24 -0.87 -2.48
N TYR A 81 -6.20 -0.23 -1.95
CA TYR A 81 -4.97 0.08 -2.65
C TYR A 81 -3.79 -0.24 -1.75
N VAL A 82 -2.74 -0.84 -2.30
CA VAL A 82 -1.52 -1.19 -1.58
C VAL A 82 -0.35 -0.49 -2.26
N SER A 83 0.48 0.21 -1.48
CA SER A 83 1.69 0.86 -1.98
C SER A 83 2.93 0.37 -1.26
N THR A 84 4.04 0.29 -1.97
CA THR A 84 5.36 0.02 -1.39
C THR A 84 5.93 1.24 -0.68
N ILE A 85 6.72 0.99 0.35
CA ILE A 85 7.56 1.97 1.04
C ILE A 85 9.03 1.71 0.69
N ASN A 86 9.79 2.78 0.51
CA ASN A 86 11.24 2.76 0.35
C ASN A 86 11.86 3.70 1.40
N ASN A 87 13.04 3.36 1.92
CA ASN A 87 13.79 4.17 2.88
C ASN A 87 14.76 5.16 2.19
#